data_AF-A0AAQ3NHQ0-F1
#
_entry.id   AF-A0AAQ3NHQ0-F1
#
_cell.length_a   1.000
_cell.length_b   1.000
_cell.length_c   1.000
_cell.angle_alpha   90.00
_cell.angle_beta   90.00
_cell.angle_gamma   90.00
#
_symmetry.space_group_name_H-M   'P 1'
#
loop_
_entity.id
_entity.type
_entity.pdbx_description
1 polymer ?
#
loop_
_entity_poly.entity_id
_entity_poly.type
_entity_poly.pdbx_seq_one_letter_code
_entity_poly.pdbx_strand_id
1 'polypeptide(L)'
;MIERIQDSISEEDKRFIYLGDGSGDYCPSLRLKEKDFMMPRKNFLWDLICRDPSLLKAEIHGWSDGEELQQILLHLINKVSMEQNSPFISSYCKLQALLVTAHEALPKALPV
;
A
#
# COMPACT_ATOMS: atom_id res chain seq x y z
N MET A 1 -5.86 -17.16 -2.81
CA MET A 1 -4.50 -16.71 -2.42
C MET A 1 -4.58 -15.74 -1.25
N ILE A 2 -5.29 -14.61 -1.39
CA ILE A 2 -5.50 -13.64 -0.30
C ILE A 2 -6.02 -14.28 0.99
N GLU A 3 -7.05 -15.12 0.91
CA GLU A 3 -7.61 -15.82 2.08
C GLU A 3 -6.55 -16.63 2.83
N ARG A 4 -5.70 -17.39 2.12
CA ARG A 4 -4.61 -18.16 2.73
C ARG A 4 -3.59 -17.28 3.46
N ILE A 5 -3.32 -16.08 2.93
CA ILE A 5 -2.41 -15.11 3.58
C ILE A 5 -3.09 -14.52 4.81
N GLN A 6 -4.36 -14.12 4.70
CA GLN A 6 -5.18 -13.64 5.81
C GLN A 6 -5.24 -14.65 6.96
N ASP A 7 -5.44 -15.94 6.66
CA ASP A 7 -5.50 -17.02 7.65
C ASP A 7 -4.13 -17.31 8.30
N SER A 8 -3.03 -17.06 7.57
CA SER A 8 -1.68 -17.24 8.10
C SER A 8 -1.24 -16.16 9.07
N ILE A 9 -1.98 -15.04 9.12
CA ILE A 9 -1.69 -13.91 9.98
C ILE A 9 -2.48 -14.05 11.27
N SER A 10 -1.78 -14.38 12.37
CA SER A 10 -2.33 -14.57 13.72
C SER A 10 -2.83 -13.27 14.39
N GLU A 11 -2.68 -12.11 13.77
CA GLU A 11 -2.99 -10.82 14.38
C GLU A 11 -4.26 -10.23 13.77
N GLU A 12 -5.28 -10.12 14.62
CA GLU A 12 -6.59 -9.56 14.30
C GLU A 12 -6.51 -8.08 13.88
N ASP A 13 -5.43 -7.40 14.28
CA ASP A 13 -5.20 -5.97 14.06
C ASP A 13 -4.43 -5.64 12.78
N LYS A 14 -3.84 -6.64 12.11
CA LYS A 14 -3.11 -6.39 10.85
C LYS A 14 -4.09 -6.03 9.73
N ARG A 15 -3.70 -5.03 8.94
CA ARG A 15 -4.44 -4.54 7.77
C ARG A 15 -3.66 -4.78 6.51
N PHE A 16 -4.36 -5.14 5.44
CA PHE A 16 -3.78 -5.30 4.12
C PHE A 16 -3.80 -3.98 3.37
N ILE A 17 -2.71 -3.68 2.66
CA ILE A 17 -2.66 -2.67 1.61
C ILE A 17 -2.34 -3.41 0.32
N TYR A 18 -3.34 -3.61 -0.54
CA TYR A 18 -3.19 -4.35 -1.79
C TYR A 18 -2.92 -3.40 -2.95
N LEU A 19 -1.83 -3.62 -3.68
CA LEU A 19 -1.46 -2.86 -4.87
C LEU A 19 -1.88 -3.65 -6.11
N GLY A 20 -2.82 -3.11 -6.90
CA GLY A 20 -3.26 -3.75 -8.13
C GLY A 20 -2.86 -2.93 -9.35
N ASP A 21 -2.15 -3.54 -10.29
CA ASP A 21 -1.64 -2.87 -11.49
C ASP A 21 -2.43 -3.24 -12.76
N GLY A 22 -3.27 -4.29 -12.71
CA GLY A 22 -4.04 -4.77 -13.86
C GLY A 22 -5.36 -5.45 -13.51
N SER A 23 -6.10 -5.86 -14.54
CA SER A 23 -7.43 -6.49 -14.38
C SER A 23 -7.39 -7.85 -13.65
N GLY A 24 -6.24 -8.54 -13.69
CA GLY A 24 -6.02 -9.79 -12.94
C GLY A 24 -6.17 -9.63 -11.42
N ASP A 25 -5.99 -8.42 -10.92
CA ASP A 25 -6.11 -8.10 -9.50
C ASP A 25 -7.55 -7.91 -9.03
N TYR A 26 -8.53 -7.78 -9.93
CA TYR A 26 -9.90 -7.51 -9.53
C TYR A 26 -10.47 -8.61 -8.63
N CYS A 27 -10.31 -9.88 -9.02
CA CYS A 27 -10.81 -11.01 -8.25
C CYS A 27 -10.19 -11.11 -6.85
N PRO A 28 -8.86 -11.01 -6.65
CA PRO A 28 -8.29 -10.98 -5.31
C PRO A 28 -8.70 -9.74 -4.51
N SER A 29 -8.91 -8.56 -5.13
CA SER A 29 -9.40 -7.36 -4.43
C SER A 29 -10.77 -7.56 -3.77
N LEU A 30 -11.64 -8.41 -4.32
CA LEU A 30 -12.96 -8.73 -3.73
C LEU A 30 -12.85 -9.50 -2.40
N ARG A 31 -11.67 -10.04 -2.06
CA ARG A 31 -11.41 -10.77 -0.81
C ARG A 31 -10.87 -9.89 0.31
N LEU A 32 -10.67 -8.60 0.04
CA LEU A 32 -10.27 -7.62 1.06
C LEU A 32 -11.45 -7.33 2.00
N LYS A 33 -11.14 -7.04 3.27
CA LYS A 33 -12.11 -6.76 4.34
C LYS A 33 -12.32 -5.25 4.50
N GLU A 34 -13.33 -4.82 5.27
CA GLU A 34 -13.63 -3.40 5.47
C GLU A 34 -12.46 -2.61 6.08
N LYS A 35 -11.58 -3.28 6.85
CA LYS A 35 -10.39 -2.67 7.45
C LYS A 35 -9.19 -2.53 6.50
N ASP A 36 -9.25 -3.15 5.33
CA ASP A 36 -8.15 -3.21 4.38
C ASP A 36 -8.22 -2.05 3.37
N PHE A 37 -7.11 -1.84 2.66
CA PHE A 37 -6.97 -0.83 1.62
C PHE A 37 -6.68 -1.48 0.27
N MET A 38 -7.34 -0.98 -0.76
CA MET A 38 -7.08 -1.30 -2.16
C MET A 38 -6.45 -0.10 -2.86
N MET A 39 -5.36 -0.32 -3.59
CA MET A 39 -4.64 0.71 -4.33
C MET A 39 -4.58 0.37 -5.83
N PRO A 40 -5.63 0.68 -6.63
CA PRO A 40 -5.67 0.36 -8.05
C PRO A 40 -4.88 1.36 -8.88
N ARG A 41 -4.12 0.87 -9.86
CA ARG A 41 -3.56 1.73 -10.91
C ARG A 41 -4.69 2.31 -11.78
N LYS A 42 -4.71 3.63 -11.91
CA LYS A 42 -5.63 4.36 -12.79
C LYS A 42 -5.42 3.96 -14.24
N ASN A 43 -6.50 3.91 -15.02
CA ASN A 43 -6.54 3.45 -16.43
C ASN A 43 -6.25 1.96 -16.66
N PHE A 44 -6.20 1.15 -15.60
CA PHE A 44 -6.07 -0.31 -15.71
C PHE A 44 -7.17 -1.00 -14.89
N LEU A 45 -6.93 -1.19 -13.61
CA LEU A 45 -7.87 -1.83 -12.70
C LEU A 45 -8.96 -0.87 -12.20
N TRP A 46 -8.61 0.41 -12.09
CA TRP A 46 -9.50 1.46 -11.59
C TRP A 46 -10.86 1.47 -12.29
N ASP A 47 -10.88 1.41 -13.61
CA ASP A 47 -12.13 1.48 -14.39
C ASP A 47 -13.04 0.27 -14.14
N LEU A 48 -12.47 -0.89 -13.86
CA LEU A 48 -13.23 -2.10 -13.51
C LEU A 48 -13.85 -1.97 -12.12
N ILE A 49 -13.12 -1.41 -11.16
CA ILE A 49 -13.60 -1.14 -9.80
C ILE A 49 -14.70 -0.06 -9.82
N CYS A 50 -14.52 1.01 -10.60
CA CYS A 50 -15.48 2.10 -10.67
C CYS A 50 -16.83 1.74 -11.30
N ARG A 51 -16.92 0.60 -12.03
CA ARG A 51 -18.21 0.12 -12.56
C ARG A 51 -19.18 -0.26 -11.46
N ASP A 52 -18.67 -0.87 -10.39
CA ASP A 52 -19.44 -1.21 -9.21
C ASP A 52 -18.52 -1.25 -7.98
N PRO A 53 -18.25 -0.10 -7.36
CA PRO A 53 -17.38 -0.02 -6.20
C PRO A 53 -17.99 -0.71 -4.98
N SER A 54 -19.30 -0.98 -4.97
CA SER A 54 -19.98 -1.63 -3.83
C SER A 54 -19.57 -3.09 -3.64
N LEU A 55 -19.00 -3.72 -4.67
CA LEU A 55 -18.46 -5.07 -4.60
C LEU A 55 -17.15 -5.15 -3.81
N LEU A 56 -16.44 -4.03 -3.64
CA LEU A 56 -15.23 -3.95 -2.83
C LEU A 56 -15.58 -3.42 -1.44
N LYS A 57 -15.20 -4.20 -0.42
CA LYS A 57 -15.36 -3.81 0.99
C LYS A 57 -14.28 -2.84 1.48
N ALA A 58 -13.10 -2.93 0.87
CA ALA A 58 -11.92 -2.16 1.26
C ALA A 58 -12.01 -0.69 0.83
N GLU A 59 -11.29 0.18 1.53
CA GLU A 59 -11.11 1.58 1.15
C GLU A 59 -10.22 1.68 -0.10
N ILE A 60 -10.63 2.46 -1.11
CA ILE A 60 -10.00 2.48 -2.43
C ILE A 60 -9.20 3.77 -2.64
N HIS A 61 -7.91 3.64 -3.02
CA HIS A 61 -7.01 4.77 -3.31
C HIS A 61 -6.26 4.60 -4.64
N GLY A 62 -6.67 5.35 -5.67
CA GLY A 62 -6.10 5.22 -7.00
C GLY A 62 -4.77 5.94 -7.17
N TRP A 63 -3.84 5.33 -7.91
CA TRP A 63 -2.53 5.91 -8.25
C TRP A 63 -2.24 5.84 -9.75
N SER A 64 -1.49 6.80 -10.28
CA SER A 64 -1.17 6.88 -11.72
C SER A 64 0.29 6.59 -12.01
N ASP A 65 1.17 7.05 -11.12
CA ASP A 65 2.62 6.99 -11.24
C ASP A 65 3.28 6.66 -9.88
N GLY A 66 4.62 6.61 -9.87
CA GLY A 66 5.40 6.27 -8.68
C GLY A 66 5.33 7.31 -7.56
N GLU A 67 5.13 8.58 -7.88
CA GLU A 67 5.05 9.66 -6.90
C GLU A 67 3.70 9.60 -6.17
N GLU A 68 2.59 9.52 -6.91
CA GLU A 68 1.26 9.32 -6.31
C GLU A 68 1.22 8.05 -5.47
N LEU A 69 1.78 6.95 -6.00
CA LEU A 69 1.88 5.68 -5.29
C LEU A 69 2.61 5.84 -3.95
N GLN A 70 3.79 6.47 -3.96
CA GLN A 70 4.59 6.70 -2.75
C GLN A 70 3.82 7.53 -1.72
N GLN A 71 3.22 8.65 -2.15
CA GLN A 71 2.50 9.56 -1.26
C GLN A 71 1.31 8.88 -0.59
N ILE A 72 0.49 8.16 -1.37
CA ILE A 72 -0.67 7.43 -0.85
C ILE A 72 -0.22 6.30 0.08
N LEU A 73 0.77 5.50 -0.32
CA LEU A 73 1.23 4.37 0.48
C LEU A 73 1.77 4.84 1.85
N LEU A 74 2.56 5.91 1.88
CA LEU A 74 3.05 6.50 3.12
C LEU A 74 1.91 7.03 4.00
N HIS A 75 0.92 7.69 3.39
CA HIS A 75 -0.26 8.15 4.11
C HIS A 75 -1.01 6.99 4.77
N LEU A 76 -1.23 5.89 4.05
CA LEU A 76 -1.93 4.71 4.58
C LEU A 76 -1.14 4.00 5.67
N ILE A 77 0.17 3.86 5.52
CA ILE A 77 1.03 3.29 6.57
C ILE A 77 0.95 4.14 7.85
N ASN A 78 1.00 5.47 7.71
CA ASN A 78 0.88 6.38 8.84
C ASN A 78 -0.52 6.28 9.49
N LYS A 79 -1.59 6.23 8.69
CA LYS A 79 -2.97 6.01 9.16
C LYS A 79 -3.06 4.72 9.97
N VAL A 80 -2.50 3.63 9.44
CA VAL A 80 -2.49 2.31 10.11
C VAL A 80 -1.71 2.33 11.42
N SER A 81 -0.61 3.06 11.47
CA SER A 81 0.26 3.19 12.63
C SER A 81 -0.37 4.05 13.74
N MET A 82 -1.01 5.17 13.38
CA MET A 82 -1.65 6.08 14.34
C MET A 82 -2.87 5.46 15.01
N GLU A 83 -3.67 4.71 14.25
CA GLU A 83 -4.85 4.03 14.79
C GLU A 83 -4.50 2.86 15.73
N GLN A 84 -3.27 2.32 15.64
CA GLN A 84 -2.77 1.29 16.54
C GLN A 84 -1.98 1.84 17.74
N ASN A 85 -1.67 3.15 17.77
CA ASN A 85 -0.75 3.72 18.76
C ASN A 85 -1.22 5.05 19.36
N SER A 86 -1.73 4.98 20.59
CA SER A 86 -1.17 5.82 21.67
C SER A 86 0.36 5.61 21.73
N PRO A 87 1.17 6.64 22.01
CA PRO A 87 2.31 7.11 21.21
C PRO A 87 3.44 6.09 20.97
N PHE A 88 3.67 5.73 19.71
CA PHE A 88 4.80 4.90 19.23
C PHE A 88 5.69 5.65 18.24
N ILE A 89 5.98 6.92 18.55
CA ILE A 89 6.78 7.86 17.75
C ILE A 89 8.27 7.42 17.62
N SER A 90 8.67 6.29 18.23
CA SER A 90 10.07 5.83 18.27
C SER A 90 10.59 5.25 16.94
N SER A 91 9.75 4.66 16.07
CA SER A 91 10.25 3.99 14.87
C SER A 91 10.47 4.92 13.67
N TYR A 92 9.78 6.07 13.63
CA TYR A 92 9.83 7.00 12.49
C TYR A 92 11.20 7.68 12.32
N CYS A 93 11.90 7.96 13.43
CA CYS A 93 13.24 8.55 13.40
C CYS A 93 14.29 7.69 12.67
N LYS A 94 14.11 6.37 12.61
CA LYS A 94 15.08 5.48 11.94
C LYS A 94 14.89 5.43 10.42
N LEU A 95 13.66 5.58 9.92
CA LEU A 95 13.39 5.50 8.48
C LEU A 95 13.79 6.78 7.75
N GLN A 96 13.55 7.96 8.34
CA GLN A 96 14.03 9.22 7.75
C GLN A 96 15.57 9.26 7.67
N ALA A 97 16.29 8.77 8.69
CA ALA A 97 17.75 8.69 8.65
C ALA A 97 18.27 7.80 7.50
N LEU A 98 17.61 6.66 7.23
CA LEU A 98 18.01 5.75 6.15
C LEU A 98 17.79 6.34 4.75
N LEU A 99 16.66 7.03 4.53
CA LEU A 99 16.38 7.73 3.27
C LEU A 99 17.37 8.89 3.03
N VAL A 100 17.75 9.59 4.09
CA VAL A 100 18.80 10.63 4.04
C VAL A 100 20.17 10.02 3.74
N THR A 101 20.49 8.80 4.15
CA THR A 101 21.78 8.17 3.77
C THR A 101 21.82 7.61 2.34
N ALA A 102 20.68 7.21 1.78
CA ALA A 102 20.63 6.56 0.47
C ALA A 102 20.83 7.54 -0.71
N HIS A 103 20.47 8.81 -0.56
CA HIS A 103 20.61 9.79 -1.65
C HIS A 103 22.06 10.29 -1.85
N GLU A 104 22.97 10.06 -0.91
CA GLU A 104 24.38 10.47 -1.05
C GLU A 104 25.26 9.39 -1.72
N ALA A 105 24.81 8.14 -1.80
CA ALA A 105 25.63 7.01 -2.26
C ALA A 105 25.30 6.58 -3.70
N LEU A 106 25.38 7.48 -4.67
CA LEU A 106 25.39 7.12 -6.09
C LEU A 106 26.84 6.97 -6.57
N PRO A 107 27.36 5.74 -6.82
CA PRO A 107 28.72 5.58 -7.33
C PRO A 107 28.82 6.14 -8.76
N LYS A 108 29.84 6.98 -9.00
CA LYS A 108 30.15 7.51 -10.34
C LYS A 108 30.51 6.35 -11.27
N ALA A 109 29.86 6.31 -12.45
CA ALA A 109 30.15 5.35 -13.49
C ALA A 109 31.62 5.45 -13.95
N LEU A 110 32.24 4.29 -14.18
CA LEU A 110 33.61 4.21 -14.66
C LEU A 110 33.69 4.63 -16.13
N PRO A 111 34.71 5.40 -16.55
CA PRO A 111 34.89 5.78 -17.94
C PRO A 111 35.34 4.59 -18.79
N VAL A 112 34.86 4.55 -20.03
CA VAL A 112 35.21 3.56 -21.07
C VAL A 112 36.52 3.95 -21.76
#